data_AF-A0A8J5BHY2-F1
#
_entry.id   AF-A0A8J5BHY2-F1
#
_cell.length_a   1.000
_cell.length_b   1.000
_cell.length_c   1.000
_cell.angle_alpha   90.00
_cell.angle_beta   90.00
_cell.angle_gamma   90.00
#
_symmetry.space_group_name_H-M   'P 1'
#
loop_
_entity.id
_entity.type
_entity.pdbx_description
1 polymer ?
#
loop_
_entity_poly.entity_id
_entity_poly.type
_entity_poly.pdbx_seq_one_letter_code
_entity_poly.pdbx_strand_id
1 'polypeptide(L)'
;MKLVTKEETNTFYNDILKHGFVGLGIGTAVGFGLLYYTRKRPVYKTYGGFAKAFTVLAPASIGMVFAAEQRSFAYDREAYKFGDLHPDEIARQKEIAALPTSQRIIYYISQNKYKMIVGAWAASVGGSLWIINRDKIMTQPQKVVQARMYAQALTVVLLLGTLGLTMYEEKHPVNIKSYDYQRDAWKRMIEEEEARLNAAKN
;
A
#
# COMPACT_ATOMS: atom_id res chain seq x y z
N MET A 1 -9.85 4.61 -29.68
CA MET A 1 -8.60 4.08 -29.11
C MET A 1 -7.43 4.78 -29.76
N LYS A 2 -6.54 5.41 -28.99
CA LYS A 2 -5.29 5.99 -29.53
C LYS A 2 -4.37 4.82 -29.91
N LEU A 3 -3.92 4.76 -31.16
CA LEU A 3 -2.94 3.76 -31.59
C LEU A 3 -1.58 4.15 -31.00
N VAL A 4 -0.96 3.24 -30.25
CA VAL A 4 0.36 3.47 -29.64
C VAL A 4 1.39 3.57 -30.75
N THR A 5 2.22 4.61 -30.72
CA THR A 5 3.29 4.77 -31.71
C THR A 5 4.43 3.81 -31.41
N LYS A 6 5.16 3.38 -32.46
CA LYS A 6 6.31 2.48 -32.30
C LYS A 6 7.41 3.11 -31.45
N GLU A 7 7.53 4.44 -31.48
CA GLU A 7 8.50 5.19 -30.68
C GLU A 7 8.16 5.15 -29.18
N GLU A 8 6.90 5.46 -28.80
CA GLU A 8 6.41 5.34 -27.41
C GLU A 8 6.57 3.92 -26.86
N THR A 9 6.41 2.91 -27.72
CA THR A 9 6.57 1.50 -27.34
C THR A 9 8.03 1.17 -27.04
N ASN A 10 8.97 1.65 -27.86
CA ASN A 10 10.40 1.39 -27.68
C ASN A 10 10.97 2.11 -26.45
N THR A 11 10.53 3.34 -26.16
CA THR A 11 10.92 4.07 -24.95
C THR A 11 10.46 3.34 -23.70
N PHE A 12 9.19 2.91 -23.69
CA PHE A 12 8.62 2.09 -22.62
C PHE A 12 9.40 0.80 -22.38
N TYR A 13 9.68 0.02 -23.43
CA TYR A 13 10.43 -1.22 -23.30
C TYR A 13 11.85 -0.99 -22.78
N ASN A 14 12.56 0.02 -23.29
CA ASN A 14 13.94 0.28 -22.87
C ASN A 14 14.01 0.67 -21.38
N ASP A 15 13.07 1.47 -20.90
CA ASP A 15 13.04 1.91 -19.51
C ASP A 15 12.64 0.79 -18.55
N ILE A 16 11.66 -0.03 -18.91
CA ILE A 16 11.29 -1.22 -18.13
C ILE A 16 12.45 -2.20 -18.06
N LEU A 17 13.12 -2.46 -19.18
CA LEU A 17 14.25 -3.40 -19.21
C LEU A 17 15.40 -2.92 -18.31
N LYS A 18 15.79 -1.64 -18.42
CA LYS A 18 16.82 -1.05 -17.55
C LYS A 18 16.47 -1.20 -16.07
N HIS A 19 15.25 -0.84 -15.69
CA HIS A 19 14.81 -0.93 -14.30
C HIS A 19 14.62 -2.37 -13.82
N GLY A 20 14.19 -3.29 -14.70
CA GLY A 20 14.16 -4.72 -14.44
C GLY A 20 15.55 -5.28 -14.14
N PHE A 21 16.58 -4.88 -14.88
CA PHE A 21 17.97 -5.28 -14.59
C PHE A 21 18.49 -4.71 -13.26
N VAL A 22 18.12 -3.47 -12.92
CA VAL A 22 18.43 -2.90 -11.59
C VAL A 22 17.74 -3.71 -10.49
N GLY A 23 16.46 -4.04 -10.67
CA GLY A 23 15.68 -4.89 -9.76
C GLY A 23 16.25 -6.29 -9.60
N LEU A 24 16.73 -6.89 -10.69
CA LEU A 24 17.44 -8.17 -10.69
C LEU A 24 18.72 -8.08 -9.88
N GLY A 25 19.51 -7.01 -10.04
CA GLY A 25 20.73 -6.78 -9.28
C GLY A 25 20.46 -6.69 -7.77
N ILE A 26 19.47 -5.88 -7.37
CA ILE A 26 19.04 -5.74 -5.97
C ILE A 26 18.51 -7.06 -5.42
N GLY A 27 17.64 -7.75 -6.17
CA GLY A 27 17.06 -9.03 -5.77
C GLY A 27 18.13 -10.12 -5.61
N THR A 28 19.13 -10.12 -6.48
CA THR A 28 20.27 -11.05 -6.39
C THR A 28 21.13 -10.75 -5.15
N ALA A 29 21.41 -9.48 -4.84
CA ALA A 29 22.14 -9.09 -3.64
C ALA A 29 21.40 -9.52 -2.35
N VAL A 30 20.08 -9.33 -2.29
CA VAL A 30 19.22 -9.82 -1.20
C VAL A 30 19.25 -11.35 -1.12
N GLY A 31 19.17 -12.03 -2.27
CA GLY A 31 19.26 -13.49 -2.35
C GLY A 31 20.58 -14.05 -1.82
N PHE A 32 21.71 -13.41 -2.13
CA PHE A 32 23.00 -13.78 -1.55
C PHE A 32 23.08 -13.50 -0.05
N GLY A 33 22.48 -12.42 0.43
CA GLY A 33 22.34 -12.15 1.87
C GLY A 33 21.53 -13.24 2.59
N LEU A 34 20.43 -13.70 1.98
CA LEU A 34 19.60 -14.78 2.50
C LEU A 34 20.35 -16.12 2.51
N LEU A 35 21.12 -16.41 1.46
CA LEU A 35 22.01 -17.57 1.41
C LEU A 35 23.06 -17.53 2.53
N TYR A 36 23.71 -16.38 2.73
CA TYR A 36 24.71 -16.22 3.79
C TYR A 36 24.11 -16.47 5.18
N TYR A 37 22.90 -15.97 5.43
CA TYR A 37 22.18 -16.18 6.69
C TYR A 37 21.76 -17.63 6.89
N THR A 38 21.15 -18.25 5.86
CA THR A 38 20.67 -19.64 5.92
C THR A 38 21.81 -20.64 6.03
N ARG A 39 22.98 -20.37 5.42
CA ARG A 39 24.18 -21.21 5.54
C ARG A 39 24.66 -21.41 6.98
N LYS A 40 24.34 -20.51 7.91
CA LYS A 40 24.68 -20.63 9.34
C LYS A 40 23.77 -21.59 10.12
N ARG A 41 22.65 -22.05 9.53
CA ARG A 41 21.69 -22.95 10.18
C ARG A 41 21.99 -24.42 9.86
N PRO A 42 21.84 -25.36 10.81
CA PRO A 42 22.12 -26.77 10.60
C PRO A 42 21.23 -27.41 9.50
N VAL A 43 20.02 -26.88 9.33
CA VAL A 43 19.05 -27.28 8.30
C VAL A 43 19.54 -27.02 6.88
N TYR A 44 20.50 -26.12 6.67
CA TYR A 44 21.04 -25.85 5.33
C TYR A 44 21.80 -27.06 4.73
N LYS A 45 22.33 -27.95 5.59
CA LYS A 45 23.01 -29.17 5.15
C LYS A 45 22.04 -30.21 4.56
N THR A 46 20.75 -30.16 4.93
CA THR A 46 19.73 -31.07 4.42
C THR A 46 19.11 -30.59 3.11
N TYR A 47 19.39 -29.37 2.66
CA TYR A 47 18.87 -28.82 1.41
C TYR A 47 19.61 -29.38 0.17
N GLY A 48 18.83 -29.84 -0.81
CA GLY A 48 19.32 -30.21 -2.14
C GLY A 48 19.86 -29.00 -2.94
N GLY A 49 20.58 -29.26 -4.02
CA GLY A 49 21.19 -28.21 -4.87
C GLY A 49 20.16 -27.21 -5.43
N PHE A 50 18.98 -27.71 -5.80
CA PHE A 50 17.87 -26.87 -6.27
C PHE A 50 17.40 -25.86 -5.23
N ALA A 51 17.16 -26.30 -3.99
CA ALA A 51 16.71 -25.41 -2.91
C ALA A 51 17.72 -24.30 -2.63
N LYS A 52 19.02 -24.61 -2.72
CA LYS A 52 20.10 -23.61 -2.56
C LYS A 52 20.10 -22.60 -3.71
N ALA A 53 19.99 -23.05 -4.97
CA ALA A 53 19.90 -22.14 -6.11
C ALA A 53 18.63 -21.26 -6.03
N PHE A 54 17.51 -21.84 -5.61
CA PHE A 54 16.23 -21.15 -5.50
C PHE A 54 16.26 -19.99 -4.50
N THR A 55 17.00 -20.10 -3.40
CA THR A 55 17.14 -19.00 -2.43
C THR A 55 17.76 -17.72 -3.01
N VAL A 56 18.47 -17.79 -4.13
CA VAL A 56 18.99 -16.62 -4.84
C VAL A 56 18.11 -16.26 -6.03
N LEU A 57 17.72 -17.27 -6.82
CA LEU A 57 16.95 -17.06 -8.05
C LEU A 57 15.55 -16.48 -7.78
N ALA A 58 14.89 -16.90 -6.69
CA ALA A 58 13.55 -16.40 -6.39
C ALA A 58 13.55 -14.90 -5.99
N PRO A 59 14.41 -14.42 -5.06
CA PRO A 59 14.52 -12.99 -4.81
C PRO A 59 14.95 -12.18 -6.04
N ALA A 60 15.82 -12.73 -6.89
CA ALA A 60 16.25 -12.08 -8.13
C ALA A 60 15.11 -11.90 -9.14
N SER A 61 14.30 -12.94 -9.38
CA SER A 61 13.16 -12.88 -10.30
C SER A 61 12.05 -11.97 -9.76
N ILE A 62 11.75 -12.06 -8.46
CA ILE A 62 10.77 -11.18 -7.81
C ILE A 62 11.23 -9.72 -7.92
N GLY A 63 12.50 -9.42 -7.61
CA GLY A 63 13.05 -8.07 -7.71
C GLY A 63 12.99 -7.52 -9.14
N MET A 64 13.28 -8.35 -10.14
CA MET A 64 13.18 -7.98 -11.55
C MET A 64 11.74 -7.61 -11.95
N VAL A 65 10.78 -8.50 -11.65
CA VAL A 65 9.37 -8.31 -12.01
C VAL A 65 8.81 -7.09 -11.28
N PHE A 66 9.07 -6.96 -9.98
CA PHE A 66 8.56 -5.87 -9.17
C PHE A 66 9.08 -4.50 -9.64
N ALA A 67 10.38 -4.39 -9.94
CA ALA A 67 10.95 -3.14 -10.44
C ALA A 67 10.43 -2.79 -11.84
N ALA A 68 10.27 -3.78 -12.71
CA ALA A 68 9.68 -3.62 -14.05
C ALA A 68 8.22 -3.15 -13.95
N GLU A 69 7.42 -3.77 -13.09
CA GLU A 69 6.00 -3.48 -12.90
C GLU A 69 5.78 -2.10 -12.26
N GLN A 70 6.57 -1.74 -11.24
CA GLN A 70 6.53 -0.41 -10.65
C GLN A 70 6.82 0.67 -11.69
N ARG A 71 7.73 0.39 -12.63
CA ARG A 71 8.06 1.33 -13.70
C ARG A 71 7.04 1.38 -14.82
N SER A 72 6.43 0.24 -15.16
CA SER A 72 5.27 0.19 -16.06
C SER A 72 4.15 1.09 -15.53
N PHE A 73 3.79 0.92 -14.25
CA PHE A 73 2.77 1.75 -13.63
C PHE A 73 3.15 3.22 -13.57
N ALA A 74 4.41 3.56 -13.31
CA ALA A 74 4.86 4.94 -13.32
C ALA A 74 4.79 5.57 -14.71
N TYR A 75 5.20 4.85 -15.75
CA TYR A 75 5.12 5.31 -17.14
C TYR A 75 3.67 5.54 -17.57
N ASP A 76 2.79 4.58 -17.29
CA ASP A 76 1.37 4.73 -17.59
C ASP A 76 0.79 5.93 -16.83
N ARG A 77 1.16 6.10 -15.56
CA ARG A 77 0.72 7.22 -14.73
C ARG A 77 1.15 8.58 -15.28
N GLU A 78 2.37 8.68 -15.81
CA GLU A 78 2.89 9.91 -16.43
C GLU A 78 2.25 10.16 -17.81
N ALA A 79 2.13 9.12 -18.64
CA ALA A 79 1.61 9.22 -20.00
C ALA A 79 0.11 9.59 -20.02
N TYR A 80 -0.67 9.01 -19.11
CA TYR A 80 -2.12 9.19 -19.05
C TYR A 80 -2.58 10.07 -17.88
N LYS A 81 -1.65 10.59 -17.07
CA LYS A 81 -1.91 11.48 -15.91
C LYS A 81 -3.03 10.97 -14.98
N PHE A 82 -3.13 9.65 -14.75
CA PHE A 82 -4.13 9.09 -13.83
C PHE A 82 -3.58 8.92 -12.41
N GLY A 83 -4.46 8.70 -11.43
CA GLY A 83 -4.07 8.55 -10.02
C GLY A 83 -3.51 9.84 -9.42
N ASP A 84 -2.37 9.76 -8.74
CA ASP A 84 -1.78 10.90 -7.99
C ASP A 84 -1.25 12.05 -8.87
N LEU A 85 -1.04 11.80 -10.17
CA LEU A 85 -0.59 12.81 -11.13
C LEU A 85 -1.75 13.49 -11.86
N HIS A 86 -2.99 13.12 -11.54
CA HIS A 86 -4.16 13.79 -12.08
C HIS A 86 -4.21 15.22 -11.55
N PRO A 87 -4.47 16.24 -12.40
CA PRO A 87 -4.48 17.64 -11.99
C PRO A 87 -5.42 17.92 -10.81
N ASP A 88 -6.53 17.19 -10.71
CA ASP A 88 -7.44 17.29 -9.56
C ASP A 88 -6.88 16.69 -8.28
N GLU A 89 -6.17 15.56 -8.36
CA GLU A 89 -5.56 14.95 -7.17
C GLU A 89 -4.38 15.81 -6.68
N ILE A 90 -3.66 16.44 -7.60
CA ILE A 90 -2.64 17.46 -7.26
C ILE A 90 -3.29 18.68 -6.60
N ALA A 91 -4.43 19.16 -7.10
CA ALA A 91 -5.18 20.26 -6.48
C ALA A 91 -5.67 19.87 -5.07
N ARG A 92 -6.20 18.66 -4.92
CA ARG A 92 -6.62 18.10 -3.63
C ARG A 92 -5.46 17.95 -2.65
N GLN A 93 -4.30 17.47 -3.09
CA GLN A 93 -3.10 17.38 -2.26
C GLN A 93 -2.65 18.77 -1.78
N LYS A 94 -2.76 19.81 -2.63
CA LYS A 94 -2.49 21.19 -2.24
C LYS A 94 -3.50 21.72 -1.21
N GLU A 95 -4.79 21.44 -1.39
CA GLU A 95 -5.82 21.77 -0.40
C GLU A 95 -5.56 21.08 0.95
N ILE A 96 -5.21 19.78 0.94
CA ILE A 96 -4.86 19.03 2.15
C ILE A 96 -3.59 19.58 2.81
N ALA A 97 -2.59 19.97 2.01
CA ALA A 97 -1.35 20.54 2.51
C ALA A 97 -1.56 21.94 3.13
N ALA A 98 -2.57 22.68 2.67
CA ALA A 98 -2.96 23.96 3.23
C ALA A 98 -3.71 23.84 4.58
N LEU A 99 -4.17 22.64 4.95
CA LEU A 99 -4.84 22.43 6.23
C LEU A 99 -3.86 22.49 7.42
N PRO A 100 -4.32 22.94 8.59
CA PRO A 100 -3.59 22.80 9.85
C PRO A 100 -3.19 21.34 10.11
N THR A 101 -2.01 21.12 10.71
CA THR A 101 -1.43 19.78 10.92
C THR A 101 -2.36 18.83 11.67
N SER A 102 -3.13 19.35 12.64
CA SER A 102 -4.13 18.56 13.38
C SER A 102 -5.24 18.05 12.45
N GLN A 103 -5.85 18.94 11.66
CA GLN A 103 -6.91 18.60 10.70
C GLN A 103 -6.42 17.64 9.62
N ARG A 104 -5.18 17.83 9.16
CA ARG A 104 -4.54 16.94 8.19
C ARG A 104 -4.38 15.52 8.72
N ILE A 105 -3.96 15.34 9.98
CA ILE A 105 -3.84 14.02 10.60
C ILE A 105 -5.22 13.35 10.70
N ILE A 106 -6.23 14.09 11.17
CA ILE A 106 -7.61 13.60 11.29
C ILE A 106 -8.14 13.16 9.93
N TYR A 107 -7.90 13.95 8.88
CA TYR A 107 -8.28 13.61 7.51
C TYR A 107 -7.67 12.30 7.01
N TYR A 108 -6.36 12.10 7.21
CA TYR A 108 -5.70 10.85 6.80
C TYR A 108 -6.18 9.63 7.58
N ILE A 109 -6.46 9.80 8.88
CA ILE A 109 -7.06 8.75 9.72
C ILE A 109 -8.46 8.41 9.21
N SER A 110 -9.26 9.42 8.87
CA SER A 110 -10.62 9.25 8.36
C SER A 110 -10.65 8.52 7.01
N GLN A 111 -9.82 8.93 6.05
CA GLN A 111 -9.66 8.29 4.73
C GLN A 111 -9.32 6.79 4.85
N ASN A 112 -8.54 6.42 5.87
CA ASN A 112 -8.08 5.05 6.09
C ASN A 112 -8.70 4.40 7.33
N LYS A 113 -9.87 4.88 7.78
CA LYS A 113 -10.51 4.48 9.04
C LYS A 113 -10.51 2.97 9.24
N TYR A 114 -11.03 2.21 8.27
CA TYR A 114 -11.09 0.75 8.37
C TYR A 114 -9.70 0.09 8.41
N LYS A 115 -8.74 0.58 7.61
CA LYS A 115 -7.36 0.05 7.61
C LYS A 115 -6.66 0.32 8.94
N MET A 116 -6.85 1.52 9.50
CA MET A 116 -6.31 1.90 10.81
C MET A 116 -6.95 1.09 11.94
N ILE A 117 -8.25 0.84 11.89
CA ILE A 117 -8.95 -0.01 12.87
C ILE A 117 -8.39 -1.43 12.85
N VAL A 118 -8.22 -2.02 11.66
CA VAL A 118 -7.64 -3.37 11.51
C VAL A 118 -6.18 -3.39 11.95
N GLY A 119 -5.40 -2.37 11.61
CA GLY A 119 -4.01 -2.23 12.04
C GLY A 119 -3.88 -2.10 13.56
N ALA A 120 -4.70 -1.26 14.19
CA ALA A 120 -4.76 -1.11 15.64
C ALA A 120 -5.20 -2.41 16.33
N TRP A 121 -6.18 -3.12 15.78
CA TRP A 121 -6.58 -4.44 16.25
C TRP A 121 -5.41 -5.43 16.19
N ALA A 122 -4.75 -5.56 15.04
CA ALA A 122 -3.63 -6.49 14.87
C ALA A 122 -2.45 -6.14 15.79
N ALA A 123 -2.13 -4.85 15.93
CA ALA A 123 -1.10 -4.37 16.85
C ALA A 123 -1.45 -4.70 18.30
N SER A 124 -2.72 -4.56 18.68
CA SER A 124 -3.19 -4.85 20.03
C SER A 124 -3.15 -6.35 20.36
N VAL A 125 -3.53 -7.20 19.40
CA VAL A 125 -3.41 -8.66 19.51
C VAL A 125 -1.94 -9.08 19.59
N GLY A 126 -1.09 -8.55 18.70
CA GLY A 126 0.34 -8.84 18.69
C GLY A 126 1.06 -8.37 19.96
N GLY A 127 0.74 -7.18 20.45
CA GLY A 127 1.26 -6.65 21.71
C GLY A 127 0.84 -7.47 22.91
N SER A 128 -0.43 -7.88 22.98
CA SER A 128 -0.96 -8.83 23.97
C SER A 128 -0.20 -10.15 23.95
N LEU A 129 -0.02 -10.77 22.78
CA LEU A 129 0.73 -12.02 22.63
C LEU A 129 2.20 -11.87 23.03
N TRP A 130 2.83 -10.73 22.71
CA TRP A 130 4.20 -10.44 23.12
C TRP A 130 4.33 -10.35 24.65
N ILE A 131 3.40 -9.68 25.32
CA ILE A 131 3.36 -9.57 26.80
C ILE A 131 3.14 -10.96 27.43
N ILE A 132 2.14 -11.71 26.95
CA ILE A 132 1.79 -13.06 27.47
C ILE A 132 2.93 -14.08 27.26
N ASN A 133 3.68 -13.96 26.16
CA ASN A 133 4.82 -14.83 25.89
C ASN A 133 6.11 -14.40 26.59
N ARG A 134 6.18 -13.18 27.12
CA ARG A 134 7.32 -12.73 27.93
C ARG A 134 7.36 -13.44 29.29
N ASP A 135 6.20 -13.75 29.86
CA ASP A 135 6.10 -14.50 31.11
C ASP A 135 6.27 -16.01 30.89
N LYS A 136 7.42 -16.53 31.37
CA LYS A 136 7.79 -17.96 31.34
C LYS A 136 7.18 -18.79 32.46
N ILE A 137 6.46 -18.16 33.39
CA ILE A 137 5.99 -18.81 34.64
C ILE A 137 4.63 -19.50 34.44
N MET A 138 3.84 -19.10 33.44
CA MET A 138 2.48 -19.61 33.22
C MET A 138 2.42 -20.85 32.31
N THR A 139 1.57 -21.80 32.69
CA THR A 139 1.28 -23.00 31.89
C THR A 139 0.43 -22.67 30.64
N GLN A 140 0.56 -23.45 29.57
CA GLN A 140 -0.16 -23.22 28.30
C GLN A 140 -1.69 -23.08 28.45
N PRO A 141 -2.39 -23.89 29.27
CA PRO A 141 -3.82 -23.73 29.48
C PRO A 141 -4.21 -22.40 30.13
N GLN A 142 -3.40 -21.90 31.06
CA GLN A 142 -3.64 -20.61 31.73
C GLN A 142 -3.53 -19.44 30.74
N LYS A 143 -2.58 -19.51 29.80
CA LYS A 143 -2.41 -18.49 28.75
C LYS A 143 -3.64 -18.37 27.85
N VAL A 144 -4.31 -19.48 27.54
CA VAL A 144 -5.53 -19.48 26.72
C VAL A 144 -6.68 -18.79 27.45
N VAL A 145 -6.85 -19.06 28.74
CA VAL A 145 -7.90 -18.41 29.55
C VAL A 145 -7.66 -16.91 29.63
N GLN A 146 -6.41 -16.50 29.88
CA GLN A 146 -6.05 -15.09 29.95
C GLN A 146 -6.21 -14.39 28.59
N ALA A 147 -5.87 -15.07 27.49
CA ALA A 147 -6.06 -14.56 26.14
C ALA A 147 -7.53 -14.24 25.84
N ARG A 148 -8.48 -15.04 26.35
CA ARG A 148 -9.91 -14.75 26.20
C ARG A 148 -10.33 -13.47 26.92
N MET A 149 -9.83 -13.25 28.15
CA MET A 149 -10.08 -11.99 28.87
C MET A 149 -9.48 -10.78 28.15
N TYR A 150 -8.25 -10.89 27.64
CA TYR A 150 -7.63 -9.81 26.87
C TYR A 150 -8.38 -9.54 25.56
N ALA A 151 -8.84 -10.58 24.86
CA ALA A 151 -9.62 -10.41 23.64
C ALA A 151 -10.91 -9.64 23.90
N GLN A 152 -11.63 -9.97 24.98
CA GLN A 152 -12.86 -9.25 25.37
C GLN A 152 -12.59 -7.80 25.78
N ALA A 153 -11.53 -7.53 26.54
CA ALA A 153 -11.17 -6.17 26.89
C ALA A 153 -10.77 -5.35 25.64
N LEU A 154 -10.03 -5.97 24.72
CA LEU A 154 -9.61 -5.35 23.47
C LEU A 154 -10.75 -5.00 22.54
N THR A 155 -11.76 -5.86 22.41
CA THR A 155 -12.93 -5.56 21.57
C THR A 155 -13.71 -4.36 22.11
N VAL A 156 -13.88 -4.25 23.43
CA VAL A 156 -14.56 -3.10 24.05
C VAL A 156 -13.78 -1.81 23.83
N VAL A 157 -12.47 -1.81 24.06
CA VAL A 157 -11.62 -0.63 23.83
C VAL A 157 -11.64 -0.22 22.36
N LEU A 158 -11.59 -1.19 21.44
CA LEU A 158 -11.65 -0.93 20.00
C LEU A 158 -12.99 -0.28 19.63
N LEU A 159 -14.12 -0.82 20.10
CA LEU A 159 -15.45 -0.26 19.84
C LEU A 159 -15.60 1.16 20.40
N LEU A 160 -15.12 1.42 21.62
CA LEU A 160 -15.15 2.77 22.18
C LEU A 160 -14.25 3.73 21.38
N GLY A 161 -13.09 3.26 20.94
CA GLY A 161 -12.20 4.03 20.08
C GLY A 161 -12.83 4.38 18.72
N THR A 162 -13.50 3.43 18.07
CA THR A 162 -14.17 3.68 16.78
C THR A 162 -15.37 4.61 16.92
N LEU A 163 -16.15 4.48 17.99
CA LEU A 163 -17.26 5.36 18.30
C LEU A 163 -16.77 6.78 18.60
N GLY A 164 -15.73 6.92 19.43
CA GLY A 164 -15.13 8.21 19.73
C GLY A 164 -14.59 8.90 18.48
N LEU A 165 -13.91 8.16 17.59
CA LEU A 165 -13.44 8.67 16.31
C LEU A 165 -14.61 9.12 15.42
N THR A 166 -15.68 8.35 15.36
CA THR A 166 -16.87 8.67 14.53
C THR A 166 -17.56 9.94 15.04
N MET A 167 -17.78 10.07 16.35
CA MET A 167 -18.36 11.29 16.94
C MET A 167 -17.45 12.50 16.75
N TYR A 168 -16.13 12.30 16.79
CA TYR A 168 -15.17 13.36 16.56
C TYR A 168 -15.20 13.86 15.11
N GLU A 169 -15.26 12.94 14.14
CA GLU A 169 -15.45 13.23 12.71
C GLU A 169 -16.76 14.00 12.46
N GLU A 170 -17.86 13.59 13.11
CA GLU A 170 -19.16 14.25 12.98
C GLU A 170 -19.12 15.71 13.50
N LYS A 171 -18.41 15.96 14.61
CA LYS A 171 -18.25 17.31 15.17
C LYS A 171 -17.26 18.18 14.41
N HIS A 172 -16.29 17.58 13.73
CA HIS A 172 -15.24 18.29 12.99
C HIS A 172 -15.24 17.80 11.54
N PRO A 173 -16.29 18.11 10.75
CA PRO A 173 -16.32 17.73 9.35
C PRO A 173 -15.19 18.44 8.62
N VAL A 174 -14.19 17.67 8.18
CA VAL A 174 -13.14 18.20 7.30
C VAL A 174 -13.77 18.38 5.92
N ASN A 175 -14.22 19.59 5.64
CA ASN A 175 -14.93 19.95 4.42
C ASN A 175 -13.93 20.18 3.28
N ILE A 176 -13.18 19.14 2.91
CA ILE A 176 -12.44 19.13 1.65
C ILE A 176 -13.46 18.82 0.56
N LYS A 177 -13.41 19.56 -0.56
CA LYS A 177 -14.16 19.19 -1.75
C LYS A 177 -13.62 17.83 -2.21
N SER A 178 -14.22 16.77 -1.69
CA SER A 178 -14.03 15.44 -2.22
C SER A 178 -14.68 15.45 -3.60
N TYR A 179 -13.91 15.83 -4.62
CA TYR A 179 -14.21 15.39 -5.97
C TYR A 179 -14.11 13.88 -5.92
N ASP A 180 -15.24 13.24 -5.66
CA ASP A 180 -15.36 11.81 -5.78
C ASP A 180 -15.23 11.53 -7.27
N TYR A 181 -13.98 11.24 -7.67
CA TYR A 181 -13.57 11.05 -9.06
C TYR A 181 -14.54 10.09 -9.77
N GLN A 182 -15.03 9.05 -9.08
CA GLN A 182 -15.96 8.11 -9.68
C GLN A 182 -17.40 8.64 -9.77
N ARG A 183 -17.89 9.35 -8.75
CA ARG A 183 -19.29 9.80 -8.71
C ARG A 183 -19.58 10.91 -9.71
N ASP A 184 -18.62 11.80 -9.94
CA ASP A 184 -18.79 12.96 -10.84
C ASP A 184 -17.98 12.84 -12.15
N ALA A 185 -17.28 11.72 -12.38
CA ALA A 185 -16.58 11.44 -13.66
C ALA A 185 -17.52 11.51 -14.86
N TRP A 186 -18.73 10.95 -14.76
CA TRP A 186 -19.67 10.94 -15.87
C TRP A 186 -20.12 12.36 -16.27
N LYS A 187 -20.29 13.27 -15.31
CA LYS A 187 -20.67 14.67 -15.60
C LYS A 187 -19.57 15.37 -16.39
N ARG A 188 -18.31 15.14 -16.00
CA ARG A 188 -17.15 15.71 -16.70
C ARG A 188 -16.95 15.09 -18.07
N MET A 189 -17.13 13.78 -18.22
CA MET A 189 -17.08 13.14 -19.53
C MET A 189 -18.13 13.74 -20.48
N ILE A 190 -19.34 14.03 -19.98
CA ILE A 190 -20.36 14.73 -20.76
C ILE A 190 -19.91 16.15 -21.11
N GLU A 191 -19.40 16.91 -20.14
CA GLU A 191 -18.94 18.29 -20.34
C GLU A 191 -17.77 18.39 -21.34
N GLU A 192 -16.81 17.46 -21.27
CA GLU A 192 -15.71 17.32 -22.22
C GLU A 192 -16.20 16.95 -23.63
N GLU A 193 -17.16 16.02 -23.72
CA GLU A 193 -17.71 15.60 -25.02
C GLU A 193 -18.56 16.73 -25.65
N GLU A 194 -19.35 17.45 -24.85
CA GLU A 194 -20.07 18.66 -25.28
C GLU A 194 -19.10 19.75 -25.76
N ALA A 195 -18.00 19.97 -25.05
CA ALA A 195 -16.96 20.91 -25.46
C ALA A 195 -16.29 20.49 -26.79
N ARG A 196 -16.01 19.19 -26.97
CA ARG A 196 -15.49 18.65 -28.25
C ARG A 196 -16.47 18.84 -29.40
N LEU A 197 -17.74 18.55 -29.18
CA LEU A 197 -18.79 18.69 -30.21
C LEU A 197 -19.01 20.16 -30.59
N ASN A 198 -18.93 21.08 -29.62
CA ASN A 198 -19.01 22.52 -29.87
C ASN A 198 -17.76 23.04 -30.60
N ALA A 199 -16.57 22.53 -30.26
CA ALA A 199 -15.33 22.88 -30.96
C ALA A 199 -15.26 22.33 -32.39
N ALA A 200 -15.95 21.21 -32.68
CA ALA A 200 -16.06 20.66 -34.04
C ALA A 200 -17.16 21.32 -34.89
N LYS A 201 -18.07 22.08 -34.27
CA LYS A 201 -19.14 22.83 -34.95
C LYS A 201 -18.73 24.25 -35.36
N ASN A 202 -17.68 24.81 -34.75
CA ASN A 202 -17.04 26.06 -35.15
C ASN A 202 -15.88 25.79 -36.10
#